data_AF-A0A6V7IM90-F1
#
_entry.id   AF-A0A6V7IM90-F1
#
_cell.length_a   1.000
_cell.length_b   1.000
_cell.length_c   1.000
_cell.angle_alpha   90.00
_cell.angle_beta   90.00
_cell.angle_gamma   90.00
#
_symmetry.space_group_name_H-M   'P 1'
#
loop_
_entity.id
_entity.type
_entity.pdbx_description
1 polymer ?
#
loop_
_entity_poly.entity_id
_entity_poly.type
_entity_poly.pdbx_seq_one_letter_code
_entity_poly.pdbx_strand_id
1 'polypeptide(L)'
;TKQQALPNQGVWDMRGKQFYTGVEIRVWAIACFAPQRTVREDALRAFTSQLQKISNDAGMPIIGQPCFCKYATGPDQVEPMFRYLKSTFAALQLVCVVLPGKTPVY
;
A
#
# COMPACT_ATOMS: atom_id res chain seq x y z
N THR A 1 -21.77 -11.66 -14.45
CA THR A 1 -21.43 -12.97 -13.86
C THR A 1 -19.96 -12.94 -13.46
N LYS A 2 -19.60 -13.27 -12.21
CA LYS A 2 -18.19 -13.29 -11.77
C LYS A 2 -17.43 -14.33 -12.62
N GLN A 3 -16.31 -13.94 -13.22
CA GLN A 3 -15.52 -14.83 -14.08
C GLN A 3 -14.92 -15.96 -13.22
N GLN A 4 -15.20 -17.21 -13.57
CA GLN A 4 -14.70 -18.37 -12.82
C GLN A 4 -13.21 -18.58 -13.09
N ALA A 5 -12.42 -18.82 -12.05
CA ALA A 5 -11.04 -19.27 -12.22
C ALA A 5 -11.03 -20.76 -12.54
N LEU A 6 -10.42 -21.12 -13.67
CA LEU A 6 -10.19 -22.51 -14.07
C LEU A 6 -8.71 -22.83 -13.88
N PRO A 7 -8.34 -23.64 -12.87
CA PRO A 7 -6.96 -24.09 -12.72
C PRO A 7 -6.50 -24.90 -13.92
N ASN A 8 -5.31 -24.61 -14.43
CA ASN A 8 -4.65 -25.38 -15.48
C ASN A 8 -3.21 -25.64 -15.06
N GLN A 9 -2.82 -26.92 -14.94
CA GLN A 9 -1.49 -27.34 -14.48
C GLN A 9 -1.06 -26.67 -13.15
N GLY A 10 -2.02 -26.50 -12.22
CA GLY A 10 -1.77 -25.87 -10.93
C GLY A 10 -1.74 -24.33 -10.94
N VAL A 11 -2.02 -23.69 -12.08
CA VAL A 11 -1.97 -22.22 -12.23
C VAL A 11 -3.34 -21.66 -12.57
N TRP A 12 -3.63 -20.46 -12.05
CA TRP A 12 -4.75 -19.61 -12.42
C TRP A 12 -4.38 -18.14 -12.13
N ASP A 13 -5.17 -17.19 -12.61
CA ASP A 13 -4.91 -15.75 -12.39
C ASP A 13 -6.16 -14.97 -11.97
N MET A 14 -5.94 -13.75 -11.50
CA MET A 14 -6.98 -12.80 -11.10
C MET A 14 -7.43 -11.85 -12.24
N ARG A 15 -6.96 -12.01 -13.48
CA ARG A 15 -7.37 -11.13 -14.58
C ARG A 15 -8.87 -11.29 -14.83
N GLY A 16 -9.58 -10.16 -14.90
CA GLY A 16 -11.05 -10.13 -15.05
C GLY A 16 -11.83 -10.63 -13.82
N LYS A 17 -11.15 -10.84 -12.68
CA LYS A 17 -11.74 -11.37 -11.44
C LYS A 17 -11.55 -10.37 -10.31
N GLN A 18 -12.52 -10.37 -9.40
CA GLN A 18 -12.48 -9.59 -8.18
C GLN A 18 -12.44 -10.51 -6.96
N PHE A 19 -12.01 -9.97 -5.83
CA PHE A 19 -12.12 -10.65 -4.54
C PHE A 19 -13.57 -11.06 -4.27
N TYR A 20 -13.74 -12.20 -3.59
CA TYR A 20 -15.07 -12.67 -3.19
C TYR A 20 -15.76 -11.65 -2.28
N THR A 21 -15.01 -11.18 -1.28
CA THR A 21 -15.35 -10.05 -0.39
C THR A 21 -14.18 -9.07 -0.41
N GLY A 22 -14.34 -7.96 -1.12
CA GLY A 22 -13.36 -6.89 -1.15
C GLY A 22 -13.47 -5.98 0.07
N VAL A 23 -12.33 -5.47 0.54
CA VAL A 23 -12.27 -4.40 1.53
C VAL A 23 -12.03 -3.09 0.82
N GLU A 24 -12.73 -2.06 1.25
CA GLU A 24 -12.50 -0.69 0.80
C GLU A 24 -11.53 0.02 1.76
N ILE A 25 -10.45 0.57 1.22
CA ILE A 25 -9.42 1.27 1.99
C ILE A 25 -9.56 2.77 1.73
N ARG A 26 -9.96 3.53 2.76
CA ARG A 26 -10.19 4.98 2.71
C ARG A 26 -9.12 5.78 3.45
N VAL A 27 -8.67 5.29 4.61
CA VAL A 27 -7.67 5.98 5.44
C VAL A 27 -6.42 5.13 5.49
N TRP A 28 -5.39 5.58 4.77
CA TRP A 28 -4.13 4.85 4.63
C TRP A 28 -2.96 5.82 4.54
N ALA A 29 -1.76 5.35 4.87
CA ALA A 29 -0.54 6.15 4.90
C ALA A 29 0.60 5.47 4.13
N ILE A 30 1.59 6.26 3.73
CA ILE A 30 2.88 5.81 3.20
C ILE A 30 3.99 6.31 4.14
N ALA A 31 4.82 5.39 4.61
CA ALA A 31 6.05 5.68 5.36
C ALA A 31 7.25 5.22 4.54
N CYS A 32 8.05 6.15 4.02
CA CYS A 32 9.18 5.82 3.16
C CYS A 32 10.50 5.86 3.94
N PHE A 33 11.07 4.69 4.22
CA PHE A 33 12.40 4.55 4.84
C PHE A 33 13.53 4.42 3.81
N ALA A 34 13.19 4.43 2.52
CA ALA A 34 14.17 4.55 1.46
C ALA A 34 14.60 6.02 1.27
N PRO A 35 15.89 6.29 0.98
CA PRO A 35 16.37 7.65 0.73
C PRO A 35 15.59 8.36 -0.37
N GLN A 36 15.21 9.63 -0.16
CA GLN A 36 14.46 10.42 -1.16
C GLN A 36 15.19 10.55 -2.50
N ARG A 37 16.53 10.53 -2.49
CA ARG A 37 17.33 10.54 -3.72
C ARG A 37 17.13 9.31 -4.61
N THR A 38 16.82 8.15 -4.00
CA THR A 38 16.58 6.88 -4.70
C THR A 38 15.09 6.65 -4.95
N VAL A 39 14.24 7.01 -3.99
CA VAL A 39 12.77 6.92 -4.11
C VAL A 39 12.22 8.33 -4.04
N ARG A 40 12.06 8.96 -5.20
CA ARG A 40 11.57 10.33 -5.32
C ARG A 40 10.04 10.39 -5.15
N GLU A 41 9.52 11.59 -4.91
CA GLU A 41 8.08 11.79 -4.67
C GLU A 41 7.21 11.44 -5.88
N ASP A 42 7.70 11.69 -7.09
CA ASP A 42 7.05 11.30 -8.35
C ASP A 42 6.94 9.77 -8.46
N ALA A 43 7.96 9.03 -8.03
CA ALA A 43 7.90 7.57 -7.96
C ALA A 43 6.82 7.09 -6.97
N LEU A 44 6.70 7.72 -5.79
CA LEU A 44 5.64 7.41 -4.82
C LEU A 44 4.24 7.73 -5.36
N ARG A 45 4.09 8.85 -6.09
CA ARG A 45 2.82 9.21 -6.76
C ARG A 45 2.46 8.22 -7.87
N ALA A 46 3.43 7.83 -8.70
CA ALA A 46 3.24 6.85 -9.76
C ALA A 46 2.86 5.48 -9.20
N PHE A 47 3.56 5.03 -8.15
CA PHE A 47 3.22 3.81 -7.40
C PHE A 47 1.78 3.88 -6.87
N THR A 48 1.40 4.99 -6.22
CA THR A 48 0.05 5.18 -5.68
C THR A 48 -1.02 5.04 -6.76
N SER A 49 -0.83 5.69 -7.91
CA SER A 49 -1.78 5.62 -9.02
C SER A 49 -1.91 4.19 -9.59
N GLN A 50 -0.80 3.48 -9.77
CA GLN A 50 -0.82 2.10 -10.25
C GLN A 50 -1.47 1.15 -9.24
N LEU A 51 -1.15 1.31 -7.95
CA LEU A 51 -1.73 0.52 -6.87
C LEU A 51 -3.24 0.72 -6.79
N GLN A 52 -3.72 1.97 -6.86
CA GLN A 52 -5.15 2.28 -6.87
C GLN A 52 -5.87 1.63 -8.05
N LYS A 53 -5.29 1.74 -9.25
CA LYS A 53 -5.86 1.09 -10.45
C LYS A 53 -6.02 -0.42 -10.26
N ILE A 54 -4.95 -1.11 -9.86
CA ILE A 54 -4.97 -2.57 -9.67
C ILE A 54 -5.91 -2.96 -8.52
N SER A 55 -5.93 -2.20 -7.43
CA SER A 55 -6.80 -2.46 -6.28
C SER A 55 -8.29 -2.36 -6.66
N ASN A 56 -8.63 -1.39 -7.51
CA ASN A 56 -9.99 -1.19 -8.01
C ASN A 56 -10.41 -2.34 -8.94
N ASP A 57 -9.54 -2.73 -9.86
CA ASP A 57 -9.78 -3.86 -10.78
C ASP A 57 -9.97 -5.17 -10.01
N ALA A 58 -9.24 -5.36 -8.91
CA ALA A 58 -9.35 -6.51 -8.02
C ALA A 58 -10.59 -6.46 -7.09
N GLY A 59 -11.36 -5.36 -7.08
CA GLY A 59 -12.53 -5.20 -6.21
C GLY A 59 -12.21 -4.87 -4.76
N MET A 60 -11.01 -4.36 -4.46
CA MET A 60 -10.58 -3.88 -3.14
C MET A 60 -10.10 -2.42 -3.20
N PRO A 61 -10.96 -1.46 -3.56
CA PRO A 61 -10.53 -0.12 -3.94
C PRO A 61 -9.79 0.58 -2.80
N ILE A 62 -8.59 1.08 -3.11
CA ILE A 62 -7.87 2.07 -2.31
C ILE A 62 -8.30 3.45 -2.81
N ILE A 63 -9.00 4.18 -1.96
CA ILE A 63 -9.68 5.44 -2.30
C ILE A 63 -8.87 6.62 -1.78
N GLY A 64 -8.72 7.63 -2.64
CA GLY A 64 -8.11 8.90 -2.25
C GLY A 64 -6.59 8.82 -2.03
N GLN A 65 -5.97 9.99 -1.87
CA GLN A 65 -4.55 10.08 -1.56
C GLN A 65 -4.28 9.58 -0.14
N PRO A 66 -3.07 9.07 0.16
CA PRO A 66 -2.72 8.69 1.52
C PRO A 66 -2.82 9.90 2.45
N CYS A 67 -3.37 9.71 3.64
CA CYS A 67 -3.53 10.78 4.63
C CYS A 67 -2.18 11.26 5.21
N PHE A 68 -1.13 10.47 5.00
CA PHE A 68 0.24 10.77 5.39
C PHE A 68 1.21 10.14 4.38
N CYS A 69 2.19 10.92 3.92
CA CYS A 69 3.26 10.44 3.04
C CYS A 69 4.56 11.17 3.42
N LYS A 70 5.45 10.51 4.15
CA LYS A 70 6.71 11.12 4.62
C LYS A 70 7.89 10.16 4.54
N TYR A 71 9.06 10.75 4.41
CA TYR A 71 10.33 10.07 4.52
C TYR A 71 10.77 9.99 5.99
N ALA A 72 11.38 8.87 6.37
CA ALA A 72 12.10 8.70 7.61
C ALA A 72 13.39 7.93 7.37
N THR A 73 14.34 8.01 8.30
CA THR A 73 15.60 7.28 8.21
C THR A 73 15.86 6.62 9.55
N GLY A 74 16.23 5.34 9.51
CA GLY A 74 16.60 4.58 10.70
C GLY A 74 15.42 3.88 11.40
N PRO A 75 15.71 2.78 12.12
CA PRO A 75 14.69 2.00 12.84
C PRO A 75 14.11 2.75 14.05
N ASP A 76 14.86 3.70 14.63
CA ASP A 76 14.44 4.54 15.75
C ASP A 76 13.25 5.45 15.41
N GLN A 77 13.03 5.74 14.13
CA GLN A 77 11.91 6.57 13.68
C GLN A 77 10.59 5.80 13.49
N VAL A 78 10.62 4.46 13.53
CA VAL A 78 9.43 3.63 13.29
C VAL A 78 8.38 3.84 14.39
N GLU A 79 8.77 3.68 15.65
CA GLU A 79 7.82 3.76 16.78
C GLU A 79 7.22 5.17 16.94
N PRO A 80 8.00 6.27 16.94
CA PRO A 80 7.43 7.62 17.03
C PRO A 80 6.47 7.92 15.87
N MET A 81 6.83 7.53 14.64
CA MET A 81 5.97 7.72 13.48
C MET A 81 4.67 6.94 13.61
N PHE A 82 4.72 5.67 14.00
CA PHE A 82 3.53 4.83 14.07
C PHE A 82 2.63 5.23 15.24
N ARG A 83 3.22 5.65 16.37
CA ARG A 83 2.46 6.26 17.48
C ARG A 83 1.71 7.50 17.02
N TYR A 84 2.38 8.40 16.30
CA TYR A 84 1.76 9.58 15.71
C TYR A 84 0.63 9.23 14.73
N LEU A 85 0.86 8.27 13.82
CA LEU A 85 -0.15 7.84 12.86
C LEU A 85 -1.40 7.28 13.57
N LYS A 86 -1.21 6.44 14.58
CA LYS A 86 -2.29 5.83 15.37
C LYS A 86 -3.09 6.87 16.15
N SER A 87 -2.43 7.86 16.75
CA SER A 87 -3.11 8.91 17.53
C SER A 87 -3.81 9.95 16.66
N THR A 88 -3.28 10.21 15.46
CA THR A 88 -3.75 11.29 14.59
C THR A 88 -4.88 10.85 13.66
N PHE A 89 -4.81 9.62 13.14
CA PHE A 89 -5.76 9.10 12.16
C PHE A 89 -6.59 7.96 12.78
N ALA A 90 -7.67 8.32 13.47
CA ALA A 90 -8.48 7.39 14.26
C ALA A 90 -9.06 6.19 13.46
N ALA A 91 -9.23 6.34 12.15
CA ALA A 91 -9.75 5.30 11.26
C ALA A 91 -8.67 4.70 10.35
N LEU A 92 -7.38 4.83 10.68
CA LEU A 92 -6.27 4.31 9.86
C LEU A 92 -6.39 2.80 9.64
N GLN A 93 -6.44 2.39 8.37
CA GLN A 93 -6.62 0.99 7.95
C GLN A 93 -5.31 0.34 7.51
N LEU A 94 -4.38 1.12 6.96
CA LEU A 94 -3.14 0.61 6.37
C LEU A 94 -2.00 1.62 6.45
N VAL A 95 -0.78 1.14 6.74
CA VAL A 95 0.47 1.87 6.53
C VAL A 95 1.31 1.09 5.52
N CYS A 96 1.52 1.65 4.34
CA CYS A 96 2.42 1.11 3.33
C CYS A 96 3.84 1.58 3.61
N VAL A 97 4.74 0.64 3.92
CA VAL A 97 6.14 0.96 4.28
C VAL A 97 7.05 0.68 3.09
N VAL A 98 7.79 1.70 2.65
CA VAL A 98 8.78 1.58 1.55
C VAL A 98 10.18 1.42 2.14
N LEU A 99 10.87 0.33 1.80
CA LEU A 99 12.18 -0.02 2.37
C LEU A 99 13.29 0.00 1.31
N PRO A 100 14.55 0.33 1.65
CA PRO A 100 15.69 0.37 0.72
C PRO A 100 16.29 -1.01 0.39
N GLY A 101 15.53 -2.10 0.55
CA GLY A 101 16.05 -3.48 0.46
C GLY A 101 16.42 -4.03 1.84
N LYS A 102 17.63 -4.59 2.00
CA LYS A 102 18.08 -5.17 3.28
C LYS A 102 18.26 -4.09 4.33
N THR A 103 17.48 -4.15 5.41
CA THR A 103 17.45 -3.14 6.48
C THR A 103 16.98 -3.77 7.79
N PRO A 104 17.44 -3.29 8.97
CA PRO A 104 16.93 -3.70 10.28
C PRO A 104 15.54 -3.12 10.61
N VAL A 105 14.91 -2.40 9.67
CA VAL A 105 13.58 -1.79 9.85
C VAL A 105 12.43 -2.82 9.76
N TYR A 106 12.62 -3.95 9.06
CA TYR A 106 11.65 -5.04 8.99
C TYR A 106 11.91 -6.11 10.06
#